data_AF-A0A7W1C532-F1
#
_entry.id   AF-A0A7W1C532-F1
#
_cell.length_a   1.000
_cell.length_b   1.000
_cell.length_c   1.000
_cell.angle_alpha   90.00
_cell.angle_beta   90.00
_cell.angle_gamma   90.00
#
_symmetry.space_group_name_H-M   'P 1'
#
loop_
_entity.id
_entity.type
_entity.pdbx_description
1 polymer ?
#
loop_
_entity_poly.entity_id
_entity_poly.type
_entity_poly.pdbx_seq_one_letter_code
_entity_poly.pdbx_strand_id
1 'polypeptide(L)'
;MKDGLVYPDPTLSGADQVPQLQTLSLDAERSLNYELGTRLTPRSFLSLEATAFYLDFTNQIIEPSLSAGSAADVALANQGATRHRGLEAALSLDIAKALGRPFGLIARVAGTRTTAEFSKDRFLRAGGDTVNVRGNRLPYSPALTASASLTLDHPSGLLLRLDGLHVGEQFADNFETRAGSANGRVGLIPAHRVIDLAARYRLPRVTSLSVSASVKNLRDSKHIASRRPEGIKPGLRRTAFAGLEWRL
;
A
#
# COMPACT_ATOMS: atom_id res chain seq x y z
N MET A 1 30.32 -1.63 11.82
CA MET A 1 30.31 -3.10 11.81
C MET A 1 29.16 -3.56 12.68
N LYS A 2 28.25 -4.37 12.15
CA LYS A 2 27.20 -5.04 12.92
C LYS A 2 27.36 -6.52 12.69
N ASP A 3 27.47 -7.31 13.75
CA ASP A 3 27.61 -8.76 13.63
C ASP A 3 26.25 -9.37 13.27
N GLY A 4 26.26 -10.28 12.30
CA GLY A 4 25.09 -11.07 11.92
C GLY A 4 25.36 -12.55 12.12
N LEU A 5 24.31 -13.31 12.43
CA LEU A 5 24.39 -14.76 12.52
C LEU A 5 24.32 -15.35 11.11
N VAL A 6 25.33 -16.11 10.72
CA VAL A 6 25.40 -16.82 9.43
C VAL A 6 25.61 -18.31 9.71
N TYR A 7 24.89 -19.14 8.95
CA TYR A 7 25.04 -20.59 9.01
C TYR A 7 26.06 -21.05 7.96
N PRO A 8 27.18 -21.67 8.36
CA PRO A 8 28.34 -21.84 7.49
C PRO A 8 28.28 -23.04 6.55
N ASP A 9 27.39 -24.02 6.79
CA ASP A 9 27.37 -25.27 6.03
C ASP A 9 25.95 -25.65 5.56
N PRO A 10 25.58 -25.41 4.29
CA PRO A 10 24.23 -25.70 3.79
C PRO A 10 23.88 -27.19 3.73
N THR A 11 24.81 -28.10 4.05
CA THR A 11 24.60 -29.56 4.01
C THR A 11 24.19 -30.17 5.36
N LEU A 12 24.30 -29.42 6.46
CA LEU A 12 23.92 -29.87 7.80
C LEU A 12 22.43 -29.67 8.08
N SER A 13 21.86 -30.57 8.89
CA SER A 13 20.47 -30.45 9.34
C SER A 13 20.30 -29.22 10.24
N GLY A 14 19.11 -28.59 10.23
CA GLY A 14 18.86 -27.34 10.97
C GLY A 14 19.09 -27.42 12.49
N ALA A 15 19.10 -28.62 13.08
CA ALA A 15 19.41 -28.84 14.49
C ALA A 15 20.91 -28.93 14.78
N ASP A 16 21.73 -29.24 13.77
CA ASP A 16 23.18 -29.43 13.87
C ASP A 16 23.98 -28.18 13.46
N GLN A 17 23.29 -27.11 13.06
CA GLN A 17 23.92 -25.87 12.66
C GLN A 17 24.22 -24.97 13.87
N VAL A 18 25.49 -24.64 14.07
CA VAL A 18 25.89 -23.59 15.01
C VAL A 18 25.96 -22.26 14.24
N PRO A 19 25.11 -21.27 14.56
CA PRO A 19 25.18 -19.97 13.92
C PRO A 19 26.49 -19.28 14.33
N GLN A 20 27.32 -18.90 13.35
CA GLN A 20 28.54 -18.15 13.61
C GLN A 20 28.26 -16.65 13.49
N LEU A 21 28.81 -15.87 14.42
CA LEU A 21 28.87 -14.43 14.31
C LEU A 21 29.85 -14.09 13.20
N GLN A 22 29.32 -13.69 12.04
CA GLN A 22 30.12 -13.15 10.96
C GLN A 22 29.99 -11.63 11.02
N THR A 23 31.13 -10.95 11.07
CA THR A 23 31.15 -9.49 10.95
C THR A 23 30.75 -9.13 9.53
N LEU A 24 29.52 -8.62 9.38
CA LEU A 24 29.04 -8.16 8.09
C LEU A 24 29.52 -6.73 7.88
N SER A 25 30.30 -6.54 6.81
CA SER A 25 30.72 -5.22 6.35
C SER A 25 29.54 -4.55 5.64
N LEU A 26 28.62 -4.00 6.43
CA LEU A 26 27.45 -3.28 5.94
C LEU A 26 27.76 -1.79 5.85
N ASP A 27 27.57 -1.25 4.65
CA ASP A 27 27.51 0.19 4.43
C ASP A 27 26.14 0.74 4.82
N ALA A 28 26.05 2.05 5.02
CA ALA A 28 24.76 2.70 5.22
C ALA A 28 23.92 2.61 3.95
N GLU A 29 22.63 2.29 4.10
CA GLU A 29 21.66 2.50 3.04
C GLU A 29 21.52 4.00 2.76
N ARG A 30 21.43 4.39 1.49
CA ARG A 30 21.39 5.81 1.08
C ARG A 30 20.18 6.09 0.22
N SER A 31 19.36 7.03 0.68
CA SER A 31 18.15 7.49 -0.02
C SER A 31 18.30 8.95 -0.44
N LEU A 32 17.97 9.25 -1.70
CA LEU A 32 17.93 10.59 -2.27
C LEU A 32 16.53 10.84 -2.83
N ASN A 33 15.84 11.84 -2.28
CA ASN A 33 14.48 12.19 -2.67
C ASN A 33 14.42 13.61 -3.25
N TYR A 34 13.74 13.77 -4.37
CA TYR A 34 13.42 15.04 -5.01
C TYR A 34 11.91 15.14 -5.20
N GLU A 35 11.33 16.26 -4.78
CA GLU A 35 9.91 16.53 -4.93
C GLU A 35 9.70 17.93 -5.48
N LEU A 36 8.76 18.07 -6.41
CA LEU A 36 8.30 19.36 -6.93
C LEU A 36 6.78 19.34 -6.94
N GLY A 37 6.16 20.20 -6.14
CA GLY A 37 4.72 20.22 -5.99
C GLY A 37 4.12 21.61 -5.88
N THR A 38 2.79 21.65 -6.02
CA THR A 38 1.97 22.82 -5.85
C THR A 38 0.75 22.49 -5.01
N ARG A 39 0.32 23.44 -4.20
CA ARG A 39 -0.92 23.40 -3.44
C ARG A 39 -1.65 24.71 -3.68
N LEU A 40 -2.87 24.63 -4.20
CA LEU A 40 -3.67 25.77 -4.61
C LEU A 40 -5.04 25.72 -3.97
N THR A 41 -5.53 26.88 -3.54
CA THR A 41 -6.91 27.09 -3.10
C THR A 41 -7.51 28.24 -3.90
N PRO A 42 -7.76 28.07 -5.21
CA PRO A 42 -8.17 29.17 -6.10
C PRO A 42 -9.54 29.75 -5.74
N ARG A 43 -10.36 28.98 -5.04
CA ARG A 43 -11.64 29.40 -4.45
C ARG A 43 -11.74 28.82 -3.05
N SER A 44 -12.51 29.46 -2.18
CA SER A 44 -12.68 29.01 -0.79
C SER A 44 -13.36 27.65 -0.64
N PHE A 45 -13.90 27.09 -1.72
CA PHE A 45 -14.54 25.77 -1.81
C PHE A 45 -13.74 24.74 -2.61
N LEU A 46 -12.56 25.09 -3.17
CA LEU A 46 -11.78 24.21 -4.03
C LEU A 46 -10.32 24.22 -3.60
N SER A 47 -9.78 23.04 -3.29
CA SER A 47 -8.36 22.81 -3.04
C SER A 47 -7.81 21.78 -4.04
N LEU A 48 -6.63 22.07 -4.58
CA LEU A 48 -5.92 21.26 -5.56
C LEU A 48 -4.48 21.05 -5.09
N GLU A 49 -3.99 19.84 -5.19
CA GLU A 49 -2.59 19.49 -4.90
C GLU A 49 -2.05 18.64 -6.04
N ALA A 50 -0.80 18.88 -6.42
CA ALA A 50 -0.08 18.03 -7.35
C ALA A 50 1.41 18.02 -7.00
N THR A 51 2.02 16.84 -6.95
CA THR A 51 3.44 16.66 -6.63
C THR A 51 4.05 15.65 -7.58
N ALA A 52 5.16 16.01 -8.21
CA ALA A 52 6.05 15.06 -8.87
C ALA A 52 7.14 14.65 -7.88
N PHE A 53 7.47 13.37 -7.84
CA PHE A 53 8.53 12.85 -6.98
C PHE A 53 9.48 11.94 -7.73
N TYR A 54 10.72 11.90 -7.25
CA TYR A 54 11.77 11.00 -7.67
C TYR A 54 12.59 10.59 -6.44
N LEU A 55 12.65 9.29 -6.19
CA LEU A 55 13.37 8.68 -5.08
C LEU A 55 14.35 7.64 -5.64
N ASP A 56 15.63 7.81 -5.34
CA ASP A 56 16.66 6.80 -5.60
C ASP A 56 17.17 6.25 -4.27
N PHE A 57 16.91 4.97 -4.01
CA PHE A 57 17.31 4.29 -2.79
C PHE A 57 18.35 3.23 -3.10
N THR A 58 19.57 3.45 -2.64
CA THR A 58 20.77 2.66 -2.95
C THR A 58 21.35 2.00 -1.69
N ASN A 59 22.18 0.98 -1.89
CA ASN A 59 22.84 0.23 -0.82
C ASN A 59 21.86 -0.39 0.18
N GLN A 60 20.67 -0.78 -0.27
CA GLN A 60 19.67 -1.39 0.62
C GLN A 60 20.20 -2.72 1.13
N ILE A 61 20.08 -2.92 2.44
CA ILE A 61 20.41 -4.15 3.14
C ILE A 61 19.19 -5.05 2.99
N ILE A 62 19.39 -6.17 2.32
CA ILE A 62 18.30 -7.09 2.03
C ILE A 62 18.39 -8.23 3.01
N GLU A 63 17.47 -8.23 3.96
CA GLU A 63 17.32 -9.34 4.87
C GLU A 63 16.61 -10.51 4.16
N PRO A 64 17.09 -11.76 4.35
CA PRO A 64 16.32 -12.92 3.92
C PRO A 64 14.97 -12.90 4.65
N SER A 65 13.89 -12.82 3.89
CA SER A 65 12.53 -12.74 4.41
C SER A 65 11.59 -13.56 3.56
N LEU A 66 10.82 -14.42 4.23
CA LEU A 66 9.73 -15.19 3.63
C LEU A 66 8.68 -14.29 2.98
N SER A 67 8.49 -13.08 3.52
CA SER A 67 7.54 -12.07 3.03
C SER A 67 8.05 -11.36 1.77
N ALA A 68 9.36 -11.13 1.66
CA ALA A 68 9.99 -10.59 0.46
C ALA A 68 10.17 -11.64 -0.66
N GLY A 69 9.85 -12.91 -0.36
CA GLY A 69 10.07 -14.03 -1.27
C GLY A 69 11.53 -14.43 -1.46
N SER A 70 12.41 -13.91 -0.59
CA SER A 70 13.85 -14.13 -0.63
C SER A 70 14.22 -15.04 0.53
N ALA A 71 14.00 -16.34 0.36
CA ALA A 71 14.15 -17.32 1.45
C ALA A 71 15.43 -18.16 1.38
N ALA A 72 16.25 -18.05 0.32
CA ALA A 72 17.35 -19.00 0.11
C ALA A 72 18.76 -18.42 -0.12
N ASP A 73 18.96 -17.25 -0.75
CA ASP A 73 20.32 -16.89 -1.23
C ASP A 73 20.70 -15.41 -1.07
N VAL A 74 20.40 -14.78 0.06
CA VAL A 74 20.90 -13.42 0.31
C VAL A 74 21.80 -13.44 1.53
N ALA A 75 23.10 -13.55 1.28
CA ALA A 75 24.08 -12.99 2.20
C ALA A 75 23.65 -11.55 2.47
N LEU A 76 23.44 -11.20 3.76
CA LEU A 76 23.11 -9.84 4.20
C LEU A 76 24.14 -8.88 3.61
N ALA A 77 23.77 -8.21 2.52
CA ALA A 77 24.69 -7.38 1.75
C ALA A 77 23.94 -6.20 1.16
N ASN A 78 24.62 -5.05 1.06
CA ASN A 78 24.14 -3.82 0.43
C ASN A 78 23.96 -3.99 -1.10
N GLN A 79 23.00 -4.81 -1.51
CA GLN A 79 22.80 -5.19 -2.91
C GLN A 79 21.49 -4.67 -3.50
N GLY A 80 20.63 -4.03 -2.69
CA GLY A 80 19.41 -3.44 -3.23
C GLY A 80 19.62 -2.02 -3.73
N ALA A 81 19.14 -1.76 -4.94
CA ALA A 81 18.92 -0.42 -5.42
C ALA A 81 17.54 -0.35 -6.08
N THR A 82 16.73 0.62 -5.69
CA THR A 82 15.40 0.82 -6.24
C THR A 82 15.16 2.27 -6.56
N ARG A 83 14.38 2.53 -7.60
CA ARG A 83 13.98 3.86 -8.00
C ARG A 83 12.47 3.95 -8.05
N HIS A 84 11.94 5.02 -7.45
CA HIS A 84 10.52 5.33 -7.44
C HIS A 84 10.34 6.70 -8.06
N ARG A 85 9.44 6.81 -9.03
CA ARG A 85 9.11 8.09 -9.66
C ARG A 85 7.64 8.14 -9.98
N GLY A 86 7.04 9.30 -9.81
CA GLY A 86 5.61 9.39 -9.99
C GLY A 86 5.04 10.79 -9.86
N LEU A 87 3.73 10.81 -9.99
CA LEU A 87 2.88 11.97 -9.83
C LEU A 87 1.81 11.63 -8.80
N GLU A 88 1.61 12.54 -7.86
CA GLU A 88 0.52 12.50 -6.89
C GLU A 88 -0.37 13.71 -7.15
N ALA A 89 -1.67 13.52 -7.09
CA ALA A 89 -2.63 14.61 -7.21
C ALA A 89 -3.78 14.41 -6.25
N ALA A 90 -4.29 15.50 -5.70
CA ALA A 90 -5.48 15.52 -4.87
C ALA A 90 -6.38 16.72 -5.19
N LEU A 91 -7.68 16.51 -5.07
CA LEU A 91 -8.71 17.52 -5.24
C LEU A 91 -9.69 17.40 -4.08
N SER A 92 -10.06 18.53 -3.49
CA SER A 92 -11.15 18.65 -2.52
C SER A 92 -12.10 19.74 -2.98
N LEU A 93 -13.38 19.41 -3.11
CA LEU A 93 -14.45 20.31 -3.52
C LEU A 93 -15.54 20.31 -2.46
N ASP A 94 -15.75 21.47 -1.82
CA ASP A 94 -16.92 21.74 -0.99
C ASP A 94 -18.09 22.18 -1.88
N ILE A 95 -18.87 21.21 -2.32
CA ILE A 95 -20.00 21.38 -3.23
C ILE A 95 -21.06 22.26 -2.58
N ALA A 96 -21.34 22.07 -1.28
CA ALA A 96 -22.36 22.85 -0.61
C ALA A 96 -21.98 24.33 -0.51
N LYS A 97 -20.72 24.62 -0.18
CA LYS A 97 -20.20 25.98 -0.16
C LYS A 97 -20.21 26.62 -1.55
N ALA A 98 -19.86 25.87 -2.60
CA ALA A 98 -19.93 26.35 -3.98
C ALA A 98 -21.37 26.70 -4.41
N LEU A 99 -22.37 26.00 -3.87
CA LEU A 99 -23.80 26.20 -4.16
C LEU A 99 -24.52 27.11 -3.13
N GLY A 100 -23.80 27.67 -2.15
CA GLY A 100 -24.39 28.50 -1.10
C GLY A 100 -25.44 27.77 -0.24
N ARG A 101 -25.25 26.46 0.00
CA ARG A 101 -26.20 25.63 0.76
C ARG A 101 -25.83 25.53 2.24
N PRO A 102 -26.82 25.38 3.15
CA PRO A 102 -26.59 25.35 4.60
C PRO A 102 -26.19 23.96 5.13
N PHE A 103 -26.13 22.93 4.29
CA PHE A 103 -25.61 21.61 4.63
C PHE A 103 -24.13 21.50 4.26
N GLY A 104 -23.42 20.48 4.74
CA GLY A 104 -22.08 20.13 4.27
C GLY A 104 -22.15 19.07 3.17
N LEU A 105 -21.49 19.29 2.04
CA LEU A 105 -21.33 18.28 0.99
C LEU A 105 -19.96 18.43 0.37
N ILE A 106 -19.06 17.49 0.67
CA ILE A 106 -17.65 17.57 0.27
C ILE A 106 -17.28 16.33 -0.52
N ALA A 107 -16.75 16.54 -1.73
CA ALA A 107 -16.12 15.52 -2.54
C ALA A 107 -14.60 15.63 -2.45
N ARG A 108 -13.89 14.51 -2.30
CA ARG A 108 -12.43 14.45 -2.37
C ARG A 108 -12.01 13.33 -3.29
N VAL A 109 -10.94 13.55 -4.05
CA VAL A 109 -10.29 12.54 -4.87
C VAL A 109 -8.79 12.70 -4.70
N ALA A 110 -8.07 11.60 -4.56
CA ALA A 110 -6.61 11.60 -4.57
C ALA A 110 -6.11 10.39 -5.37
N GLY A 111 -4.91 10.50 -5.94
CA GLY A 111 -4.30 9.37 -6.60
C GLY A 111 -2.81 9.56 -6.85
N THR A 112 -2.11 8.44 -6.88
CA THR A 112 -0.68 8.34 -7.13
C THR A 112 -0.45 7.43 -8.32
N ARG A 113 0.19 7.95 -9.37
CA ARG A 113 0.75 7.18 -10.48
C ARG A 113 2.24 7.03 -10.21
N THR A 114 2.71 5.81 -9.99
CA THR A 114 4.11 5.55 -9.66
C THR A 114 4.69 4.44 -10.52
N THR A 115 6.00 4.54 -10.77
CA THR A 115 6.83 3.43 -11.24
C THR A 115 7.90 3.20 -10.19
N ALA A 116 7.88 2.02 -9.56
CA ALA A 116 8.92 1.58 -8.66
C ALA A 116 9.60 0.34 -9.24
N GLU A 117 10.91 0.38 -9.42
CA GLU A 117 11.69 -0.65 -10.12
C GLU A 117 13.05 -0.88 -9.47
N PHE A 118 13.67 -2.04 -9.74
CA PHE A 118 15.08 -2.26 -9.41
C PHE A 118 15.97 -1.39 -10.31
N SER A 119 16.74 -0.48 -9.71
CA SER A 119 17.49 0.56 -10.45
C SER A 119 18.91 0.17 -10.84
N LYS A 120 19.43 -0.93 -10.30
CA LYS A 120 20.73 -1.53 -10.65
C LYS A 120 20.60 -3.02 -10.92
N ASP A 121 21.66 -3.60 -11.47
CA ASP A 121 21.75 -5.04 -11.71
C ASP A 121 21.58 -5.79 -10.39
N ARG A 122 20.68 -6.76 -10.42
CA ARG A 122 20.39 -7.63 -9.28
C ARG A 122 20.09 -9.01 -9.81
N PHE A 123 20.93 -9.96 -9.45
CA PHE A 123 20.83 -11.32 -9.94
C PHE A 123 20.15 -12.20 -8.89
N LEU A 124 19.07 -12.86 -9.28
CA LEU A 124 18.30 -13.76 -8.43
C LEU A 124 18.17 -15.13 -9.09
N ARG A 125 18.10 -16.19 -8.28
CA ARG A 125 17.89 -17.55 -8.76
C ARG A 125 16.40 -17.80 -9.08
N ALA A 126 16.11 -18.35 -10.25
CA ALA A 126 14.78 -18.77 -10.66
C ALA A 126 14.88 -20.01 -11.56
N GLY A 127 14.23 -21.12 -11.17
CA GLY A 127 14.20 -22.33 -12.00
C GLY A 127 15.57 -22.97 -12.30
N GLY A 128 16.60 -22.69 -11.50
CA GLY A 128 17.98 -23.13 -11.73
C GLY A 128 18.87 -22.07 -12.41
N ASP A 129 18.27 -21.07 -13.04
CA ASP A 129 18.99 -20.00 -13.73
C ASP A 129 19.25 -18.79 -12.83
N THR A 130 20.25 -17.99 -13.21
CA THR A 130 20.52 -16.67 -12.63
C THR A 130 19.92 -15.60 -13.53
N VAL A 131 18.92 -14.86 -13.02
CA VAL A 131 18.18 -13.84 -13.78
C VAL A 131 18.49 -12.45 -13.22
N ASN A 132 18.86 -11.51 -14.09
CA ASN A 132 18.94 -10.11 -13.72
C ASN A 132 17.54 -9.50 -13.67
N VAL A 133 17.13 -8.98 -12.51
CA VAL A 133 15.80 -8.35 -12.30
C VAL A 133 15.84 -6.83 -12.40
N ARG A 134 16.94 -6.24 -12.88
CA ARG A 134 17.00 -4.79 -13.15
C ARG A 134 15.86 -4.36 -14.07
N GLY A 135 15.20 -3.27 -13.71
CA GLY A 135 14.07 -2.72 -14.44
C GLY A 135 12.73 -3.39 -14.15
N ASN A 136 12.71 -4.57 -13.50
CA ASN A 136 11.47 -5.17 -13.04
C ASN A 136 10.82 -4.29 -11.98
N ARG A 137 9.48 -4.23 -11.98
CA ARG A 137 8.73 -3.54 -10.94
C ARG A 137 8.94 -4.20 -9.59
N LEU A 138 8.94 -3.37 -8.55
CA LEU A 138 8.98 -3.89 -7.19
C LEU A 138 7.69 -4.66 -6.87
N PRO A 139 7.79 -5.77 -6.11
CA PRO A 139 6.62 -6.44 -5.56
C PRO A 139 5.74 -5.47 -4.78
N TYR A 140 4.43 -5.67 -4.83
CA TYR A 140 3.46 -4.87 -4.08
C TYR A 140 3.53 -3.35 -4.34
N SER A 141 4.05 -2.95 -5.51
CA SER A 141 4.07 -1.55 -5.95
C SER A 141 3.07 -1.33 -7.10
N PRO A 142 1.80 -1.01 -6.80
CA PRO A 142 0.78 -0.77 -7.82
C PRO A 142 1.14 0.49 -8.60
N ALA A 143 1.02 0.43 -9.93
CA ALA A 143 1.37 1.58 -10.76
C ALA A 143 0.36 2.74 -10.63
N LEU A 144 -0.85 2.46 -10.14
CA LEU A 144 -1.87 3.46 -9.84
C LEU A 144 -2.58 3.09 -8.54
N THR A 145 -2.65 4.03 -7.61
CA THR A 145 -3.59 4.00 -6.47
C THR A 145 -4.47 5.23 -6.56
N ALA A 146 -5.75 5.08 -6.25
CA ALA A 146 -6.67 6.22 -6.21
C ALA A 146 -7.71 6.02 -5.13
N SER A 147 -8.09 7.10 -4.46
CA SER A 147 -9.17 7.14 -3.49
C SER A 147 -10.14 8.26 -3.85
N ALA A 148 -11.41 8.05 -3.52
CA ALA A 148 -12.44 9.06 -3.63
C ALA A 148 -13.36 8.99 -2.42
N SER A 149 -13.86 10.12 -1.96
CA SER A 149 -14.86 10.18 -0.89
C SER A 149 -15.91 11.23 -1.19
N LEU A 150 -17.16 10.94 -0.84
CA LEU A 150 -18.25 11.90 -0.80
C LEU A 150 -18.86 11.89 0.59
N THR A 151 -18.86 13.04 1.25
CA THR A 151 -19.42 13.20 2.61
C THR A 151 -20.55 14.22 2.58
N LEU A 152 -21.73 13.81 3.07
CA LEU A 152 -22.86 14.68 3.38
C LEU A 152 -22.92 14.85 4.90
N ASP A 153 -22.96 16.10 5.37
CA ASP A 153 -23.27 16.48 6.75
C ASP A 153 -24.54 17.33 6.72
N HIS A 154 -25.66 16.75 7.13
CA HIS A 154 -26.97 17.38 7.04
C HIS A 154 -27.39 17.98 8.39
N PRO A 155 -28.00 19.18 8.43
CA PRO A 155 -28.46 19.82 9.66
C PRO A 155 -29.42 18.99 10.52
N SER A 156 -30.08 17.97 9.96
CA SER A 156 -30.90 17.02 10.71
C SER A 156 -30.10 16.12 11.66
N GLY A 157 -28.76 16.19 11.66
CA GLY A 157 -27.87 15.33 12.42
C GLY A 157 -27.43 14.07 11.66
N LEU A 158 -27.78 13.94 10.38
CA LEU A 158 -27.37 12.84 9.52
C LEU A 158 -26.02 13.14 8.87
N LEU A 159 -25.07 12.23 9.04
CA LEU A 159 -23.80 12.22 8.33
C LEU A 159 -23.74 10.94 7.47
N LEU A 160 -23.56 11.10 6.17
CA LEU A 160 -23.33 10.00 5.23
C LEU A 160 -21.95 10.14 4.59
N ARG A 161 -21.26 9.02 4.42
CA ARG A 161 -19.96 8.97 3.76
C ARG A 161 -19.88 7.76 2.83
N LEU A 162 -19.54 8.00 1.58
CA LEU A 162 -19.20 6.98 0.59
C LEU A 162 -17.71 7.09 0.30
N ASP A 163 -16.96 6.00 0.45
CA ASP A 163 -15.54 5.94 0.13
C ASP A 163 -15.29 4.92 -0.98
N GLY A 164 -14.41 5.24 -1.90
CA GLY A 164 -13.92 4.36 -2.95
C GLY A 164 -12.40 4.28 -2.91
N LEU A 165 -11.87 3.06 -3.04
CA LEU A 165 -10.45 2.78 -3.20
C LEU A 165 -10.23 1.97 -4.46
N HIS A 166 -9.26 2.36 -5.26
CA HIS A 166 -8.72 1.60 -6.37
C HIS A 166 -7.23 1.34 -6.14
N VAL A 167 -6.85 0.08 -6.30
CA VAL A 167 -5.45 -0.35 -6.30
C VAL A 167 -5.20 -1.06 -7.62
N GLY A 168 -4.18 -0.60 -8.35
CA GLY A 168 -3.74 -1.19 -9.61
C GLY A 168 -3.14 -2.58 -9.44
N GLU A 169 -2.85 -3.23 -10.56
CA GLU A 169 -2.23 -4.55 -10.53
C GLU A 169 -0.79 -4.52 -9.96
N GLN A 170 -0.43 -5.59 -9.28
CA GLN A 170 0.84 -5.75 -8.56
C GLN A 170 1.40 -7.15 -8.77
N PHE A 171 2.70 -7.31 -8.58
CA PHE A 171 3.36 -8.61 -8.54
C PHE A 171 3.71 -8.98 -7.10
N ALA A 172 3.75 -10.28 -6.80
CA ALA A 172 4.10 -10.79 -5.47
C ALA A 172 5.57 -11.26 -5.35
N ASP A 173 6.34 -11.05 -6.42
CA ASP A 173 7.74 -11.47 -6.57
C ASP A 173 8.53 -10.48 -7.44
N ASN A 174 9.86 -10.65 -7.45
CA ASN A 174 10.79 -9.75 -8.13
C ASN A 174 10.90 -10.02 -9.64
N PHE A 175 10.22 -11.05 -10.16
CA PHE A 175 10.31 -11.52 -11.55
C PHE A 175 9.10 -11.11 -12.40
N GLU A 176 8.17 -10.33 -11.83
CA GLU A 176 6.90 -9.96 -12.49
C GLU A 176 6.08 -11.18 -12.94
N THR A 177 6.12 -12.26 -12.17
CA THR A 177 5.47 -13.51 -12.56
C THR A 177 3.96 -13.32 -12.58
N ARG A 178 3.35 -13.51 -13.75
CA ARG A 178 1.88 -13.40 -13.90
C ARG A 178 1.16 -14.67 -13.46
N ALA A 179 1.69 -15.83 -13.83
CA ALA A 179 1.11 -17.13 -13.51
C ALA A 179 1.10 -17.39 -11.98
N GLY A 180 0.00 -17.92 -11.48
CA GLY A 180 -0.11 -18.29 -10.06
C GLY A 180 0.68 -19.57 -9.76
N SER A 181 1.49 -19.57 -8.70
CA SER A 181 2.10 -20.80 -8.20
C SER A 181 1.06 -21.69 -7.50
N ALA A 182 1.31 -23.00 -7.44
CA ALA A 182 0.42 -23.96 -6.77
C ALA A 182 0.18 -23.63 -5.28
N ASN A 183 1.20 -23.12 -4.59
CA ASN A 183 1.09 -22.66 -3.20
C ASN A 183 0.53 -21.22 -3.06
N GLY A 184 0.15 -20.56 -4.17
CA GLY A 184 -0.47 -19.24 -4.20
C GLY A 184 0.44 -18.05 -3.88
N ARG A 185 1.71 -18.27 -3.51
CA ARG A 185 2.67 -17.24 -3.06
C ARG A 185 3.19 -16.34 -4.18
N VAL A 186 3.18 -16.83 -5.41
CA VAL A 186 3.64 -16.12 -6.61
C VAL A 186 2.46 -15.94 -7.57
N GLY A 187 2.51 -14.89 -8.38
CA GLY A 187 1.52 -14.58 -9.40
C GLY A 187 1.06 -13.13 -9.35
N LEU A 188 0.38 -12.71 -10.41
CA LEU A 188 -0.25 -11.39 -10.49
C LEU A 188 -1.28 -11.23 -9.35
N ILE A 189 -1.27 -10.08 -8.70
CA ILE A 189 -2.35 -9.59 -7.86
C ILE A 189 -3.16 -8.63 -8.73
N PRO A 190 -4.35 -9.03 -9.21
CA PRO A 190 -5.14 -8.19 -10.11
C PRO A 190 -5.53 -6.86 -9.47
N ALA A 191 -5.71 -5.85 -10.31
CA ALA A 191 -6.28 -4.59 -9.88
C ALA A 191 -7.67 -4.80 -9.25
N HIS A 192 -7.96 -4.08 -8.18
CA HIS A 192 -9.24 -4.20 -7.47
C HIS A 192 -9.78 -2.84 -7.04
N ARG A 193 -11.07 -2.86 -6.68
CA ARG A 193 -11.81 -1.70 -6.20
C ARG A 193 -12.67 -2.11 -5.02
N VAL A 194 -12.68 -1.29 -3.99
CA VAL A 194 -13.51 -1.45 -2.80
C VAL A 194 -14.31 -0.17 -2.62
N ILE A 195 -15.60 -0.32 -2.30
CA ILE A 195 -16.49 0.79 -1.99
C ILE A 195 -17.03 0.55 -0.59
N ASP A 196 -16.93 1.55 0.28
CA ASP A 196 -17.44 1.52 1.63
C ASP A 196 -18.54 2.58 1.79
N LEU A 197 -19.52 2.29 2.64
CA LEU A 197 -20.59 3.22 3.01
C LEU A 197 -20.65 3.32 4.53
N ALA A 198 -20.72 4.54 5.05
CA ALA A 198 -20.93 4.80 6.47
C ALA A 198 -22.04 5.83 6.66
N ALA A 199 -22.80 5.65 7.73
CA ALA A 199 -23.84 6.55 8.18
C ALA A 199 -23.71 6.76 9.69
N ARG A 200 -23.94 8.00 10.13
CA ARG A 200 -24.11 8.35 11.54
C ARG A 200 -25.33 9.26 11.67
N TYR A 201 -26.11 9.08 12.72
CA TYR A 201 -27.23 9.94 13.02
C TYR A 201 -27.17 10.40 14.49
N ARG A 202 -27.15 11.71 14.70
CA ARG A 202 -27.27 12.32 16.02
C ARG A 202 -28.75 12.35 16.40
N LEU A 203 -29.09 11.69 17.51
CA LEU A 203 -30.48 11.57 17.95
C LEU A 203 -30.95 12.91 18.53
N PRO A 204 -31.96 13.59 17.96
CA PRO A 204 -32.36 14.92 18.40
C PRO A 204 -32.95 14.96 19.81
N ARG A 205 -33.53 13.84 20.26
CA ARG A 205 -34.26 13.73 21.54
C ARG A 205 -33.39 13.23 22.69
N VAL A 206 -32.15 12.82 22.43
CA VAL A 206 -31.23 12.31 23.46
C VAL A 206 -29.93 13.07 23.34
N THR A 207 -29.67 13.95 24.30
CA THR A 207 -28.49 14.81 24.33
C THR A 207 -27.22 13.98 24.16
N SER A 208 -26.38 14.40 23.21
CA SER A 208 -25.06 13.81 22.96
C SER A 208 -25.04 12.33 22.56
N LEU A 209 -26.17 11.75 22.14
CA LEU A 209 -26.24 10.38 21.65
C LEU A 209 -26.19 10.33 20.11
N SER A 210 -25.38 9.43 19.58
CA SER A 210 -25.31 9.14 18.14
C SER A 210 -25.34 7.63 17.90
N VAL A 211 -26.04 7.23 16.84
CA VAL A 211 -25.97 5.86 16.31
C VAL A 211 -25.19 5.88 15.00
N SER A 212 -24.44 4.82 14.73
CA SER A 212 -23.70 4.67 13.47
C SER A 212 -23.85 3.27 12.91
N ALA A 213 -23.76 3.19 11.58
CA ALA A 213 -23.68 1.94 10.84
C ALA A 213 -22.70 2.13 9.69
N SER A 214 -21.96 1.08 9.34
CA SER A 214 -21.13 1.09 8.14
C SER A 214 -21.08 -0.28 7.49
N VAL A 215 -20.88 -0.29 6.18
CA VAL A 215 -20.67 -1.49 5.38
C VAL A 215 -19.35 -1.30 4.63
N LYS A 216 -18.37 -2.11 4.99
CA LYS A 216 -17.12 -2.26 4.25
C LYS A 216 -17.34 -3.18 3.06
N ASN A 217 -16.71 -2.89 1.92
CA ASN A 217 -16.87 -3.64 0.69
C ASN A 217 -18.36 -3.85 0.31
N LEU A 218 -19.08 -2.74 0.15
CA LEU A 218 -20.51 -2.67 -0.18
C LEU A 218 -20.88 -3.51 -1.41
N ARG A 219 -19.98 -3.66 -2.38
CA ARG A 219 -20.20 -4.45 -3.60
C ARG A 219 -19.89 -5.95 -3.44
N ASP A 220 -19.37 -6.36 -2.29
CA ASP A 220 -18.85 -7.71 -2.04
C ASP A 220 -17.83 -8.16 -3.11
N SER A 221 -16.91 -7.26 -3.49
CA SER A 221 -15.90 -7.56 -4.50
C SER A 221 -14.88 -8.57 -3.97
N LYS A 222 -14.75 -9.72 -4.65
CA LYS A 222 -13.73 -10.72 -4.36
C LYS A 222 -12.41 -10.29 -5.00
N HIS A 223 -11.36 -10.16 -4.19
CA HIS A 223 -10.04 -9.78 -4.67
C HIS A 223 -8.95 -10.40 -3.79
N ILE A 224 -7.74 -10.50 -4.35
CA ILE A 224 -6.53 -10.90 -3.64
C ILE A 224 -5.95 -9.64 -3.00
N ALA A 225 -5.87 -9.59 -1.68
CA ALA A 225 -5.24 -8.48 -0.97
C ALA A 225 -3.72 -8.67 -0.87
N SER A 226 -3.27 -9.91 -0.72
CA SER A 226 -1.85 -10.26 -0.68
C SER A 226 -1.63 -11.73 -1.04
N ARG A 227 -0.40 -12.10 -1.41
CA ARG A 227 0.03 -13.49 -1.63
C ARG A 227 1.12 -13.94 -0.65
N ARG A 228 1.73 -13.02 0.10
CA ARG A 228 2.87 -13.29 0.99
C ARG A 228 2.48 -13.18 2.47
N PRO A 229 3.15 -13.93 3.38
CA PRO A 229 4.16 -14.97 3.10
C PRO A 229 3.55 -16.35 2.77
N GLU A 230 2.28 -16.59 3.09
CA GLU A 230 1.69 -17.94 3.15
C GLU A 230 0.76 -18.33 1.99
N GLY A 231 0.63 -17.50 0.96
CA GLY A 231 -0.26 -17.75 -0.17
C GLY A 231 -1.38 -16.71 -0.26
N ILE A 232 -2.42 -17.02 -1.03
CA ILE A 232 -3.50 -16.07 -1.35
C ILE A 232 -4.26 -15.68 -0.08
N LYS A 233 -4.20 -14.40 0.26
CA LYS A 233 -5.00 -13.75 1.30
C LYS A 233 -6.14 -12.98 0.63
N PRO A 234 -7.40 -13.39 0.82
CA PRO A 234 -8.54 -12.66 0.25
C PRO A 234 -8.69 -11.31 0.96
N GLY A 235 -9.14 -10.31 0.21
CA GLY A 235 -9.58 -9.05 0.80
C GLY A 235 -10.80 -9.21 1.70
N LEU A 236 -11.08 -8.18 2.49
CA LEU A 236 -12.25 -8.17 3.38
C LEU A 236 -13.53 -8.39 2.56
N ARG A 237 -14.35 -9.34 3.00
CA ARG A 237 -15.70 -9.56 2.44
C ARG A 237 -16.60 -8.37 2.77
N ARG A 238 -17.83 -8.35 2.25
CA ARG A 238 -18.81 -7.40 2.76
C ARG A 238 -18.98 -7.59 4.28
N THR A 239 -18.65 -6.55 5.05
CA THR A 239 -18.72 -6.59 6.51
C THR A 239 -19.48 -5.38 7.02
N ALA A 240 -20.51 -5.61 7.82
CA ALA A 240 -21.30 -4.57 8.44
C ALA A 240 -20.83 -4.33 9.89
N PHE A 241 -20.85 -3.07 10.30
CA PHE A 241 -20.57 -2.62 11.67
C PHE A 241 -21.70 -1.71 12.13
N ALA A 242 -22.02 -1.75 13.41
CA ALA A 242 -22.92 -0.81 14.07
C ALA A 242 -22.26 -0.29 15.34
N GLY A 243 -22.59 0.95 15.72
CA GLY A 243 -22.00 1.60 16.88
C GLY A 243 -22.95 2.59 17.53
N LEU A 244 -22.68 2.86 18.80
CA LEU A 244 -23.35 3.86 19.61
C LEU A 244 -22.29 4.71 20.29
N GLU A 245 -22.41 6.03 20.19
CA GLU A 245 -21.51 6.99 20.84
C GLU A 245 -22.35 7.90 21.73
N TRP A 246 -21.98 7.98 23.01
CA TRP A 246 -22.57 8.90 23.97
C TRP A 246 -21.45 9.73 24.59
N ARG A 247 -21.60 11.06 24.57
CA ARG A 247 -20.69 11.98 25.26
C ARG A 247 -21.35 12.50 26.52
N LEU A 248 -20.69 12.26 27.66
CA LEU A 248 -21.04 12.78 28.98
C LEU A 248 -20.59 14.24 29.12
#